data_AF-A0A096M0T5-F1
#
_entry.id   AF-A0A096M0T5-F1
#
_cell.length_a   1.000
_cell.length_b   1.000
_cell.length_c   1.000
_cell.angle_alpha   90.00
_cell.angle_beta   90.00
_cell.angle_gamma   90.00
#
_symmetry.space_group_name_H-M   'P 1'
#
loop_
_entity.id
_entity.type
_entity.pdbx_description
1 polymer ?
#
loop_
_entity_poly.entity_id
_entity_poly.type
_entity_poly.pdbx_seq_one_letter_code
_entity_poly.pdbx_strand_id
1 'polypeptide(L)'
;YDIVCVAVLQASVREQKKLLVENAKLKKDIDQLRGQLQDKQKRRTAKALFSQAPPPQSVSPAHSNPDPASPAGATAAVPPNCPPPSVSSGESRDRPGRRRRGEKKARPVSDPLSLGAESRIDASRLDLRVGRILSVRRHPLAEAMSVQEVDVGENAPRTVVSKLGGLQDLDQLQGSLAVFLCNVKVSKMRGVASHGRLLCCCASDVITELLAPPSGSAPGDRITFLSYPGEPDGELSSKQRIWELLLPDLQVDSKGVANYKGCGFEVKGKGLCRAPSLTNCTIR
;
A
#
# COMPACT_ATOMS: atom_id res chain seq x y z
N TYR A 1 35.40 -41.25 -23.94
CA TYR A 1 34.76 -40.14 -23.18
C TYR A 1 33.90 -40.65 -22.02
N ASP A 2 33.68 -41.97 -21.96
CA ASP A 2 32.54 -42.64 -21.34
C ASP A 2 32.64 -42.71 -19.82
N ILE A 3 33.85 -42.90 -19.28
CA ILE A 3 34.12 -43.00 -17.84
C ILE A 3 33.60 -41.77 -17.08
N VAL A 4 33.79 -40.57 -17.65
CA VAL A 4 33.32 -39.31 -17.04
C VAL A 4 31.79 -39.22 -17.10
N CYS A 5 31.18 -39.63 -18.22
CA CYS A 5 29.72 -39.65 -18.36
C CYS A 5 29.06 -40.62 -17.36
N VAL A 6 29.60 -41.83 -17.22
CA VAL A 6 29.14 -42.83 -16.24
C VAL A 6 29.30 -42.30 -14.80
N ALA A 7 30.40 -41.62 -14.48
CA ALA A 7 30.60 -41.03 -13.15
C ALA A 7 29.55 -39.94 -12.84
N VAL A 8 29.26 -39.04 -13.78
CA VAL A 8 28.23 -37.99 -13.63
C VAL A 8 26.82 -38.59 -13.48
N LEU A 9 26.48 -39.60 -14.29
CA LEU A 9 25.20 -40.32 -14.16
C LEU A 9 25.07 -41.02 -12.80
N GLN A 10 26.13 -41.67 -12.31
CA GLN A 10 26.13 -42.28 -10.98
C GLN A 10 25.99 -41.25 -9.85
N ALA A 11 26.59 -40.07 -9.98
CA ALA A 11 26.43 -38.97 -9.02
C ALA A 11 24.96 -38.49 -8.98
N SER A 12 24.38 -38.21 -10.16
CA SER A 12 22.98 -37.78 -10.29
C SER A 12 22.00 -38.80 -9.71
N VAL A 13 22.18 -40.10 -9.97
CA VAL A 13 21.32 -41.16 -9.38
C VAL A 13 21.48 -41.27 -7.86
N ARG A 14 22.66 -40.99 -7.29
CA ARG A 14 22.85 -40.95 -5.82
C ARG A 14 22.14 -39.74 -5.20
N GLU A 15 22.24 -38.58 -5.84
CA GLU A 15 21.57 -37.35 -5.42
C GLU A 15 20.04 -37.48 -5.50
N GLN A 16 19.51 -38.00 -6.60
CA GLN A 16 18.08 -38.26 -6.77
C GLN A 16 17.54 -39.23 -5.69
N LYS A 17 18.31 -40.27 -5.32
CA LYS A 17 17.96 -41.17 -4.21
C LYS A 17 17.99 -40.47 -2.84
N LYS A 18 18.97 -39.60 -2.59
CA LYS A 18 19.02 -38.76 -1.37
C LYS A 18 17.77 -37.87 -1.27
N LEU A 19 17.45 -37.15 -2.35
CA LEU A 19 16.29 -36.25 -2.42
C LEU A 19 14.97 -36.99 -2.24
N LEU A 20 14.83 -38.24 -2.72
CA LEU A 20 13.64 -39.06 -2.49
C LEU A 20 13.47 -39.45 -1.00
N VAL A 21 14.56 -39.82 -0.30
CA VAL A 21 14.52 -40.12 1.14
C VAL A 21 14.20 -38.85 1.95
N GLU A 22 14.79 -37.71 1.57
CA GLU A 22 14.55 -36.41 2.20
C GLU A 22 13.09 -35.95 2.02
N ASN A 23 12.54 -36.05 0.80
CA ASN A 23 11.12 -35.80 0.54
C ASN A 23 10.19 -36.74 1.32
N ALA A 24 10.55 -38.02 1.47
CA ALA A 24 9.78 -38.98 2.27
C ALA A 24 9.80 -38.65 3.77
N LYS A 25 10.89 -38.06 4.28
CA LYS A 25 10.95 -37.53 5.65
C LYS A 25 10.10 -36.26 5.79
N LEU A 26 10.31 -35.26 4.92
CA LEU A 26 9.61 -33.98 4.95
C LEU A 26 8.08 -34.15 4.89
N LYS A 27 7.58 -35.11 4.11
CA LYS A 27 6.14 -35.46 4.10
C LYS A 27 5.63 -35.93 5.47
N LYS A 28 6.36 -36.82 6.15
CA LYS A 28 6.01 -37.27 7.51
C LYS A 28 6.06 -36.12 8.53
N ASP A 29 7.08 -35.27 8.45
CA ASP A 29 7.24 -34.11 9.33
C ASP A 29 6.07 -33.11 9.12
N ILE A 30 5.66 -32.86 7.87
CA ILE A 30 4.49 -32.03 7.51
C ILE A 30 3.19 -32.61 8.08
N ASP A 31 2.94 -33.91 7.92
CA ASP A 31 1.70 -34.53 8.41
C ASP A 31 1.66 -34.64 9.94
N GLN A 32 2.81 -34.84 10.59
CA GLN A 32 2.92 -34.73 12.05
C GLN A 32 2.62 -33.31 12.55
N LEU A 33 3.15 -32.27 11.90
CA LEU A 33 2.87 -30.88 12.23
C LEU A 33 1.39 -30.50 11.99
N ARG A 34 0.77 -31.00 10.92
CA ARG A 34 -0.67 -30.86 10.66
C ARG A 34 -1.50 -31.48 11.79
N GLY A 35 -1.15 -32.69 12.24
CA GLY A 35 -1.77 -33.34 13.40
C GLY A 35 -1.66 -32.50 14.68
N GLN A 36 -0.46 -32.02 15.00
CA GLN A 36 -0.24 -31.15 16.17
C GLN A 36 -1.04 -29.85 16.10
N LEU A 37 -1.19 -29.24 14.92
CA LEU A 37 -2.01 -28.04 14.73
C LEU A 37 -3.49 -28.32 14.93
N GLN A 38 -4.02 -29.42 14.37
CA GLN A 38 -5.40 -29.83 14.60
C GLN A 38 -5.67 -30.09 16.09
N ASP A 39 -4.78 -30.79 16.80
CA ASP A 39 -4.99 -31.11 18.21
C ASP A 39 -4.81 -29.89 19.13
N LYS A 40 -3.89 -28.97 18.81
CA LYS A 40 -3.82 -27.65 19.46
C LYS A 40 -5.13 -26.87 19.25
N GLN A 41 -5.71 -26.91 18.05
CA GLN A 41 -6.97 -26.21 17.77
C GLN A 41 -8.16 -26.87 18.48
N LYS A 42 -8.29 -28.20 18.46
CA LYS A 42 -9.29 -28.96 19.24
C LYS A 42 -9.21 -28.61 20.73
N ARG A 43 -8.00 -28.60 21.31
CA ARG A 43 -7.77 -28.22 22.72
C ARG A 43 -8.14 -26.76 23.01
N ARG A 44 -7.90 -25.82 22.08
CA ARG A 44 -8.35 -24.42 22.22
C ARG A 44 -9.87 -24.30 22.19
N THR A 45 -10.55 -24.96 21.25
CA THR A 45 -12.01 -24.97 21.16
C THR A 45 -12.65 -25.61 22.38
N ALA A 46 -12.13 -26.75 22.85
CA ALA A 46 -12.59 -27.38 24.09
C ALA A 46 -12.41 -26.46 25.30
N LYS A 47 -11.23 -25.82 25.45
CA LYS A 47 -10.98 -24.87 26.55
C LYS A 47 -11.87 -23.63 26.49
N ALA A 48 -12.30 -23.20 25.30
CA ALA A 48 -13.27 -22.11 25.16
C ALA A 48 -14.68 -22.53 25.61
N LEU A 49 -15.12 -23.75 25.25
CA LEU A 49 -16.42 -24.31 25.65
C LEU A 49 -16.55 -24.47 27.17
N PHE A 50 -15.49 -24.88 27.86
CA PHE A 50 -15.47 -25.01 29.32
C PHE A 50 -15.31 -23.69 30.09
N SER A 51 -15.28 -22.53 29.42
CA SER A 51 -14.98 -21.22 30.05
C SER A 51 -16.16 -20.24 30.13
N GLN A 52 -17.38 -20.66 29.77
CA GLN A 52 -18.57 -19.81 29.89
C GLN A 52 -19.22 -19.93 31.27
N ALA A 53 -18.80 -19.07 32.20
CA ALA A 53 -19.59 -18.79 33.41
C ALA A 53 -20.77 -17.85 33.07
N PRO A 54 -21.96 -18.04 33.67
CA PRO A 54 -23.10 -17.17 33.42
C PRO A 54 -22.89 -15.76 34.04
N PRO A 55 -23.42 -14.69 33.41
CA PRO A 55 -23.28 -13.33 33.93
C PRO A 55 -24.19 -13.11 35.16
N PRO A 56 -23.71 -12.44 36.23
CA PRO A 56 -24.55 -12.04 37.36
C PRO A 56 -25.53 -10.93 36.97
N GLN A 57 -26.69 -10.90 37.65
CA GLN A 57 -27.79 -9.97 37.36
C GLN A 57 -27.66 -8.64 38.14
N SER A 58 -28.35 -7.61 37.63
CA SER A 58 -28.37 -6.24 38.17
C SER A 58 -29.33 -6.10 39.36
N VAL A 59 -28.87 -5.46 40.45
CA VAL A 59 -29.73 -4.86 41.50
C VAL A 59 -29.16 -3.54 42.03
N SER A 60 -30.05 -2.59 42.31
CA SER A 60 -29.83 -1.34 43.07
C SER A 60 -30.97 -1.22 44.08
N PRO A 61 -30.78 -0.58 45.26
CA PRO A 61 -31.32 0.79 45.41
C PRO A 61 -30.63 1.73 46.44
N ALA A 62 -31.03 3.01 46.37
CA ALA A 62 -31.28 4.06 47.39
C ALA A 62 -31.18 3.74 48.92
N HIS A 63 -31.10 4.69 49.87
CA HIS A 63 -30.76 6.15 49.95
C HIS A 63 -30.81 6.57 51.45
N SER A 64 -30.06 7.59 51.90
CA SER A 64 -30.39 8.36 53.13
C SER A 64 -29.61 9.67 53.29
N ASN A 65 -30.32 10.78 53.57
CA ASN A 65 -29.84 12.07 54.10
C ASN A 65 -30.52 12.31 55.48
N PRO A 66 -30.15 13.32 56.31
CA PRO A 66 -30.65 14.69 56.11
C PRO A 66 -29.74 15.88 56.56
N ASP A 67 -30.12 17.07 56.09
CA ASP A 67 -29.72 18.44 56.51
C ASP A 67 -30.32 18.84 57.91
N PRO A 68 -30.03 20.00 58.59
CA PRO A 68 -29.83 21.35 57.98
C PRO A 68 -28.99 22.46 58.71
N ALA A 69 -29.00 23.65 58.07
CA ALA A 69 -28.94 25.03 58.62
C ALA A 69 -27.63 25.86 58.58
N SER A 70 -27.82 27.18 58.42
CA SER A 70 -26.84 28.26 58.10
C SER A 70 -26.61 29.21 59.32
N PRO A 71 -25.87 30.36 59.28
CA PRO A 71 -25.18 31.04 58.15
C PRO A 71 -23.80 31.73 58.41
N ALA A 72 -23.24 32.30 57.33
CA ALA A 72 -22.34 33.48 57.25
C ALA A 72 -20.86 33.42 57.74
N GLY A 73 -19.91 33.86 56.88
CA GLY A 73 -18.53 34.21 57.29
C GLY A 73 -17.45 34.26 56.18
N ALA A 74 -17.01 35.47 55.80
CA ALA A 74 -15.67 35.86 55.29
C ALA A 74 -14.90 35.04 54.19
N THR A 75 -14.94 35.57 52.96
CA THR A 75 -13.79 35.86 52.05
C THR A 75 -12.60 34.89 51.83
N ALA A 76 -12.51 34.31 50.62
CA ALA A 76 -11.31 34.21 49.74
C ALA A 76 -11.65 33.43 48.44
N ALA A 77 -11.05 33.56 47.25
CA ALA A 77 -10.36 34.60 46.48
C ALA A 77 -9.87 33.89 45.19
N VAL A 78 -10.41 34.19 43.99
CA VAL A 78 -9.97 33.63 42.69
C VAL A 78 -10.18 34.69 41.55
N PRO A 79 -9.79 34.49 40.27
CA PRO A 79 -8.94 35.41 39.49
C PRO A 79 -9.74 36.13 38.36
N PRO A 80 -9.15 36.62 37.23
CA PRO A 80 -7.77 37.03 36.89
C PRO A 80 -7.66 38.53 36.52
N ASN A 81 -6.51 38.99 36.01
CA ASN A 81 -6.21 40.42 35.78
C ASN A 81 -6.23 40.89 34.29
N CYS A 82 -6.45 42.19 34.05
CA CYS A 82 -6.43 42.88 32.75
C CYS A 82 -5.80 44.30 32.86
N PRO A 83 -5.32 44.96 31.77
CA PRO A 83 -4.56 46.24 31.76
C PRO A 83 -5.45 47.49 31.53
N PRO A 84 -4.97 48.75 31.25
CA PRO A 84 -3.61 49.34 31.23
C PRO A 84 -3.37 50.22 32.49
N PRO A 85 -3.19 51.59 32.56
CA PRO A 85 -3.01 52.73 31.60
C PRO A 85 -1.51 53.00 31.24
N SER A 86 -0.93 54.17 30.84
CA SER A 86 -1.31 55.61 30.84
C SER A 86 -0.57 56.53 29.83
N VAL A 87 -0.80 57.85 29.98
CA VAL A 87 -0.24 59.09 29.34
C VAL A 87 1.18 59.47 29.82
N SER A 88 2.00 60.40 29.26
CA SER A 88 2.22 61.07 27.94
C SER A 88 3.57 61.87 28.06
N SER A 89 4.05 62.90 27.32
CA SER A 89 3.65 63.85 26.22
C SER A 89 4.93 64.55 25.66
N GLY A 90 4.88 65.31 24.54
CA GLY A 90 5.96 66.28 24.15
C GLY A 90 6.26 66.42 22.63
N GLU A 91 6.34 67.65 22.11
CA GLU A 91 6.35 67.99 20.67
C GLU A 91 7.71 68.18 19.94
N SER A 92 7.65 68.09 18.59
CA SER A 92 8.03 69.14 17.59
C SER A 92 9.22 68.93 16.61
N ARG A 93 8.88 69.05 15.29
CA ARG A 93 9.70 69.46 14.11
C ARG A 93 10.82 68.50 13.63
N ASP A 94 11.21 68.43 12.34
CA ASP A 94 10.74 69.10 11.10
C ASP A 94 10.78 68.16 9.84
N ARG A 95 10.70 68.71 8.62
CA ARG A 95 10.44 68.09 7.29
C ARG A 95 11.56 68.43 6.27
N PRO A 96 11.43 68.27 4.91
CA PRO A 96 10.85 67.21 4.07
C PRO A 96 11.73 66.78 2.85
N GLY A 97 11.35 65.72 2.11
CA GLY A 97 11.74 65.51 0.68
C GLY A 97 12.08 64.05 0.32
N ARG A 98 11.88 63.53 -0.91
CA ARG A 98 11.41 64.11 -2.19
C ARG A 98 10.55 63.09 -2.97
N ARG A 99 9.63 63.54 -3.85
CA ARG A 99 8.66 62.70 -4.60
C ARG A 99 9.24 62.03 -5.87
N ARG A 100 8.82 60.79 -6.16
CA ARG A 100 8.48 60.20 -7.49
C ARG A 100 7.73 58.88 -7.21
N ARG A 101 6.40 58.81 -7.30
CA ARG A 101 5.53 58.76 -8.50
C ARG A 101 5.83 57.58 -9.47
N GLY A 102 5.66 56.37 -8.96
CA GLY A 102 4.82 55.32 -9.55
C GLY A 102 5.26 54.60 -10.82
N GLU A 103 5.12 53.28 -10.80
CA GLU A 103 4.68 52.49 -11.95
C GLU A 103 3.80 51.31 -11.48
N LYS A 104 2.90 50.82 -12.34
CA LYS A 104 1.98 49.73 -11.99
C LYS A 104 2.67 48.38 -12.13
N LYS A 105 2.56 47.53 -11.10
CA LYS A 105 2.96 46.12 -11.15
C LYS A 105 2.07 45.37 -12.14
N ALA A 106 2.51 45.27 -13.39
CA ALA A 106 1.85 44.45 -14.40
C ALA A 106 1.83 42.98 -13.96
N ARG A 107 0.71 42.29 -14.20
CA ARG A 107 0.66 40.82 -14.11
C ARG A 107 1.28 40.27 -15.40
N PRO A 108 2.10 39.20 -15.36
CA PRO A 108 2.40 38.47 -16.59
C PRO A 108 1.09 37.95 -17.18
N VAL A 109 0.88 38.17 -18.47
CA VAL A 109 -0.28 37.62 -19.19
C VAL A 109 -0.04 36.13 -19.36
N SER A 110 -0.93 35.31 -18.81
CA SER A 110 -0.96 33.87 -19.07
C SER A 110 -1.42 33.61 -20.50
N ASP A 111 -0.67 32.82 -21.26
CA ASP A 111 -1.03 32.47 -22.64
C ASP A 111 -2.46 31.89 -22.75
N PRO A 112 -3.22 32.26 -23.79
CA PRO A 112 -4.60 31.79 -23.99
C PRO A 112 -4.72 30.32 -24.45
N LEU A 113 -3.64 29.54 -24.36
CA LEU A 113 -3.61 28.11 -24.75
C LEU A 113 -3.97 27.14 -23.61
N SER A 114 -4.04 27.60 -22.36
CA SER A 114 -4.39 26.75 -21.21
C SER A 114 -5.90 26.50 -21.02
N LEU A 115 -6.75 27.03 -21.90
CA LEU A 115 -8.20 26.81 -21.90
C LEU A 115 -8.56 25.45 -22.53
N GLY A 116 -8.38 24.38 -21.77
CA GLY A 116 -8.74 23.02 -22.16
C GLY A 116 -8.40 21.94 -21.14
N ALA A 117 -7.48 22.22 -20.21
CA ALA A 117 -7.09 21.33 -19.13
C ALA A 117 -8.04 21.40 -17.91
N GLU A 118 -9.32 21.07 -18.13
CA GLU A 118 -10.12 20.43 -17.08
C GLU A 118 -9.28 19.27 -16.51
N SER A 119 -9.17 19.17 -15.17
CA SER A 119 -8.19 18.27 -14.52
C SER A 119 -8.62 16.81 -14.58
N ARG A 120 -8.56 16.21 -15.79
CA ARG A 120 -9.01 14.86 -16.08
C ARG A 120 -8.40 13.86 -15.11
N ILE A 121 -9.27 13.06 -14.50
CA ILE A 121 -8.88 11.94 -13.64
C ILE A 121 -8.96 10.71 -14.53
N ASP A 122 -7.83 10.41 -15.17
CA ASP A 122 -7.63 9.24 -16.02
C ASP A 122 -6.27 8.59 -15.76
N ALA A 123 -6.05 7.41 -16.35
CA ALA A 123 -4.90 6.57 -16.05
C ALA A 123 -3.55 7.12 -16.54
N SER A 124 -3.51 8.20 -17.35
CA SER A 124 -2.25 8.86 -17.73
C SER A 124 -1.48 9.43 -16.53
N ARG A 125 -2.20 9.77 -15.46
CA ARG A 125 -1.66 10.34 -14.22
C ARG A 125 -0.97 9.29 -13.32
N LEU A 126 -1.10 8.00 -13.62
CA LEU A 126 -0.53 6.90 -12.84
C LEU A 126 0.87 6.54 -13.37
N ASP A 127 1.90 6.62 -12.51
CA ASP A 127 3.25 6.15 -12.85
C ASP A 127 3.30 4.62 -12.72
N LEU A 128 2.77 3.93 -13.73
CA LEU A 128 2.78 2.48 -13.83
C LEU A 128 4.06 2.01 -14.52
N ARG A 129 4.83 1.16 -13.84
CA ARG A 129 6.08 0.60 -14.37
C ARG A 129 6.15 -0.91 -14.18
N VAL A 130 6.92 -1.55 -15.05
CA VAL A 130 7.41 -2.91 -14.81
C VAL A 130 8.49 -2.87 -13.74
N GLY A 131 8.44 -3.83 -12.82
CA GLY A 131 9.51 -4.06 -11.85
C GLY A 131 9.81 -5.53 -11.66
N ARG A 132 11.04 -5.83 -11.21
CA ARG A 132 11.47 -7.15 -10.78
C ARG A 132 11.43 -7.25 -9.26
N ILE A 133 10.80 -8.29 -8.75
CA ILE A 133 10.87 -8.65 -7.33
C ILE A 133 12.25 -9.25 -7.05
N LEU A 134 13.07 -8.59 -6.24
CA LEU A 134 14.44 -9.03 -5.91
C LEU A 134 14.46 -10.02 -4.74
N SER A 135 13.59 -9.80 -3.75
CA SER A 135 13.38 -10.70 -2.61
C SER A 135 12.00 -10.51 -2.01
N VAL A 136 11.46 -11.55 -1.36
CA VAL A 136 10.19 -11.49 -0.61
C VAL A 136 10.37 -12.08 0.78
N ARG A 137 9.83 -11.40 1.79
CA ARG A 137 9.77 -11.90 3.18
C ARG A 137 8.37 -11.70 3.77
N ARG A 138 7.94 -12.59 4.67
CA ARG A 138 6.70 -12.41 5.43
C ARG A 138 6.79 -11.13 6.29
N HIS A 139 5.71 -10.37 6.40
CA HIS A 139 5.70 -9.15 7.18
C HIS A 139 5.74 -9.47 8.69
N PRO A 140 6.70 -8.94 9.47
CA PRO A 140 6.98 -9.39 10.84
C PRO A 140 5.81 -9.21 11.81
N LEU A 141 4.92 -8.25 11.55
CA LEU A 141 3.74 -7.94 12.37
C LEU A 141 2.40 -8.18 11.64
N ALA A 142 2.39 -8.93 10.53
CA ALA A 142 1.16 -9.20 9.78
C ALA A 142 1.26 -10.47 8.91
N GLU A 143 0.68 -11.58 9.36
CA GLU A 143 0.75 -12.89 8.70
C GLU A 143 0.23 -12.91 7.24
N ALA A 144 -0.82 -12.13 6.96
CA ALA A 144 -1.42 -12.01 5.63
C ALA A 144 -0.75 -10.96 4.71
N MET A 145 0.45 -10.47 5.08
CA MET A 145 1.21 -9.51 4.28
C MET A 145 2.64 -9.99 4.07
N SER A 146 3.24 -9.61 2.95
CA SER A 146 4.67 -9.76 2.70
C SER A 146 5.29 -8.43 2.28
N VAL A 147 6.60 -8.33 2.49
CA VAL A 147 7.43 -7.21 2.11
C VAL A 147 8.32 -7.67 0.96
N GLN A 148 8.27 -6.95 -0.15
CA GLN A 148 9.11 -7.14 -1.32
C GLN A 148 10.15 -6.03 -1.38
N GLU A 149 11.40 -6.36 -1.73
CA GLU A 149 12.30 -5.36 -2.30
C GLU A 149 12.23 -5.49 -3.83
N VAL A 150 11.94 -4.39 -4.53
CA VAL A 150 11.65 -4.41 -5.97
C VAL A 150 12.51 -3.41 -6.75
N ASP A 151 13.11 -3.87 -7.84
CA ASP A 151 13.74 -3.02 -8.84
C ASP A 151 12.67 -2.49 -9.81
N VAL A 152 12.60 -1.18 -9.99
CA VAL A 152 11.69 -0.48 -10.92
C VAL A 152 12.45 0.46 -11.86
N GLY A 153 13.71 0.11 -12.18
CA GLY A 153 14.59 0.90 -13.06
C GLY A 153 15.05 2.21 -12.41
N GLU A 154 15.27 2.21 -11.10
CA GLU A 154 15.72 3.37 -10.32
C GLU A 154 17.04 3.06 -9.60
N ASN A 155 17.75 4.12 -9.17
CA ASN A 155 19.09 4.02 -8.56
C ASN A 155 19.16 3.13 -7.30
N ALA A 156 18.03 2.81 -6.68
CA ALA A 156 17.92 1.88 -5.57
C ALA A 156 16.59 1.12 -5.63
N PRO A 157 16.53 -0.16 -5.19
CA PRO A 157 15.28 -0.89 -5.04
C PRO A 157 14.32 -0.21 -4.07
N ARG A 158 13.02 -0.36 -4.30
CA ARG A 158 11.95 0.11 -3.43
C ARG A 158 11.43 -1.01 -2.53
N THR A 159 11.19 -0.70 -1.27
CA THR A 159 10.41 -1.57 -0.39
C THR A 159 8.91 -1.41 -0.68
N VAL A 160 8.24 -2.50 -1.02
CA VAL A 160 6.78 -2.57 -1.25
C VAL A 160 6.17 -3.54 -0.24
N VAL A 161 4.99 -3.23 0.29
CA VAL A 161 4.23 -4.11 1.19
C VAL A 161 2.89 -4.44 0.54
N SER A 162 2.57 -5.73 0.43
CA SER A 162 1.36 -6.20 -0.24
C SER A 162 0.67 -7.35 0.50
N LYS A 163 -0.66 -7.45 0.34
CA LYS A 163 -1.49 -8.56 0.83
C LYS A 163 -1.72 -9.55 -0.32
N LEU A 164 -0.74 -10.42 -0.54
CA LEU A 164 -0.86 -11.53 -1.49
C LEU A 164 -1.75 -12.64 -0.91
N GLY A 165 -2.59 -13.24 -1.76
CA GLY A 165 -3.45 -14.37 -1.37
C GLY A 165 -2.60 -15.58 -0.95
N GLY A 166 -3.03 -16.32 0.08
CA GLY A 166 -2.28 -17.42 0.70
C GLY A 166 -2.06 -18.68 -0.14
N LEU A 167 -2.19 -18.56 -1.47
CA LEU A 167 -1.94 -19.60 -2.47
C LEU A 167 -0.61 -19.42 -3.21
N GLN A 168 -0.05 -18.21 -3.24
CA GLN A 168 1.18 -17.95 -3.98
C GLN A 168 2.42 -18.17 -3.11
N ASP A 169 3.30 -19.05 -3.57
CA ASP A 169 4.56 -19.37 -2.90
C ASP A 169 5.55 -18.20 -3.02
N LEU A 170 6.29 -17.91 -1.94
CA LEU A 170 7.16 -16.73 -1.88
C LEU A 170 8.38 -16.89 -2.79
N ASP A 171 8.86 -18.12 -2.96
CA ASP A 171 10.01 -18.43 -3.81
C ASP A 171 9.67 -18.26 -5.31
N GLN A 172 8.39 -18.41 -5.69
CA GLN A 172 7.90 -18.16 -7.06
C GLN A 172 7.70 -16.66 -7.36
N LEU A 173 7.58 -15.83 -6.34
CA LEU A 173 7.56 -14.37 -6.50
C LEU A 173 8.95 -13.81 -6.78
N GLN A 174 10.02 -14.44 -6.27
CA GLN A 174 11.37 -13.92 -6.41
C GLN A 174 11.89 -14.06 -7.86
N GLY A 175 12.49 -12.99 -8.38
CA GLY A 175 12.95 -12.89 -9.78
C GLY A 175 11.86 -12.53 -10.79
N SER A 176 10.58 -12.75 -10.45
CA SER A 176 9.42 -12.47 -11.31
C SER A 176 9.26 -10.98 -11.63
N LEU A 177 8.74 -10.71 -12.83
CA LEU A 177 8.36 -9.36 -13.28
C LEU A 177 6.87 -9.12 -13.01
N ALA A 178 6.53 -7.94 -12.52
CA ALA A 178 5.16 -7.52 -12.25
C ALA A 178 4.96 -6.01 -12.52
N VAL A 179 3.71 -5.57 -12.51
CA VAL A 179 3.35 -4.16 -12.61
C VAL A 179 3.30 -3.49 -11.24
N PHE A 180 3.89 -2.31 -11.13
CA PHE A 180 3.90 -1.49 -9.92
C PHE A 180 3.40 -0.07 -10.20
N LEU A 181 2.71 0.52 -9.24
CA LEU A 181 2.36 1.94 -9.19
C LEU A 181 3.39 2.67 -8.32
N CYS A 182 4.16 3.56 -8.94
CA CYS A 182 5.36 4.18 -8.39
C CYS A 182 5.15 5.60 -7.82
N ASN A 183 4.08 6.31 -8.22
CA ASN A 183 3.81 7.68 -7.74
C ASN A 183 2.78 7.76 -6.61
N VAL A 184 2.43 6.65 -5.95
CA VAL A 184 1.65 6.72 -4.69
C VAL A 184 2.48 7.28 -3.53
N LYS A 185 1.87 8.15 -2.74
CA LYS A 185 2.41 8.60 -1.47
C LYS A 185 2.76 7.41 -0.57
N VAL A 186 3.97 7.45 0.03
CA VAL A 186 4.50 6.41 0.92
C VAL A 186 3.52 6.12 2.07
N SER A 187 3.16 4.85 2.26
CA SER A 187 2.18 4.41 3.26
C SER A 187 2.82 3.47 4.28
N LYS A 188 2.54 3.67 5.58
CA LYS A 188 3.06 2.81 6.67
C LYS A 188 2.09 1.67 6.97
N MET A 189 2.41 0.48 6.47
CA MET A 189 1.66 -0.74 6.71
C MET A 189 2.28 -1.49 7.90
N ARG A 190 1.59 -1.47 9.05
CA ARG A 190 1.99 -2.18 10.30
C ARG A 190 3.46 -1.93 10.73
N GLY A 191 3.97 -0.73 10.45
CA GLY A 191 5.32 -0.28 10.82
C GLY A 191 6.30 -0.17 9.64
N VAL A 192 6.13 -1.00 8.60
CA VAL A 192 6.97 -0.95 7.38
C VAL A 192 6.43 0.10 6.42
N ALA A 193 7.31 0.86 5.77
CA ALA A 193 6.93 1.82 4.73
C ALA A 193 6.85 1.11 3.36
N SER A 194 5.72 1.28 2.66
CA SER A 194 5.57 0.87 1.25
C SER A 194 5.76 2.08 0.36
N HIS A 195 6.76 2.01 -0.53
CA HIS A 195 7.16 3.05 -1.50
C HIS A 195 6.52 2.82 -2.88
N GLY A 196 5.38 2.13 -2.91
CA GLY A 196 4.64 1.79 -4.12
C GLY A 196 3.44 0.87 -3.80
N ARG A 197 2.73 0.47 -4.84
CA ARG A 197 1.73 -0.61 -4.81
C ARG A 197 2.05 -1.62 -5.92
N LEU A 198 2.09 -2.90 -5.57
CA LEU A 198 2.07 -4.02 -6.53
C LEU A 198 0.65 -4.16 -7.10
N LEU A 199 0.50 -4.27 -8.42
CA LEU A 199 -0.80 -4.48 -9.08
C LEU A 199 -1.07 -5.97 -9.27
N CYS A 200 -2.24 -6.41 -8.80
CA CYS A 200 -2.66 -7.82 -8.90
C CYS A 200 -4.03 -7.98 -9.56
N CYS A 201 -4.16 -9.03 -10.37
CA CYS A 201 -5.41 -9.50 -10.93
C CYS A 201 -6.18 -10.30 -9.87
N CYS A 202 -7.41 -9.89 -9.56
CA CYS A 202 -8.20 -10.41 -8.44
C CYS A 202 -9.59 -10.89 -8.92
N ALA A 203 -9.79 -12.21 -8.92
CA ALA A 203 -11.11 -12.83 -9.11
C ALA A 203 -11.89 -12.94 -7.78
N SER A 204 -11.17 -13.00 -6.65
CA SER A 204 -11.74 -12.87 -5.31
C SER A 204 -10.70 -12.35 -4.32
N ASP A 205 -11.08 -12.17 -3.06
CA ASP A 205 -10.16 -11.78 -1.96
C ASP A 205 -9.15 -12.88 -1.56
N VAL A 206 -9.27 -14.06 -2.17
CA VAL A 206 -8.42 -15.25 -1.98
C VAL A 206 -7.68 -15.64 -3.26
N ILE A 207 -8.33 -15.51 -4.43
CA ILE A 207 -7.78 -15.85 -5.74
C ILE A 207 -7.19 -14.59 -6.38
N THR A 208 -5.87 -14.51 -6.36
CA THR A 208 -5.08 -13.34 -6.75
C THR A 208 -3.84 -13.79 -7.52
N GLU A 209 -3.56 -13.16 -8.66
CA GLU A 209 -2.35 -13.37 -9.47
C GLU A 209 -1.62 -12.03 -9.68
N LEU A 210 -0.31 -12.07 -9.96
CA LEU A 210 0.43 -10.87 -10.37
C LEU A 210 -0.03 -10.44 -11.77
N LEU A 211 -0.15 -9.12 -12.00
CA LEU A 211 -0.29 -8.62 -13.38
C LEU A 211 1.06 -8.76 -14.09
N ALA A 212 1.13 -9.67 -15.07
CA ALA A 212 2.35 -9.97 -15.81
C ALA A 212 2.56 -8.99 -16.98
N PRO A 213 3.76 -8.41 -17.13
CA PRO A 213 4.10 -7.60 -18.30
C PRO A 213 4.42 -8.48 -19.53
N PRO A 214 4.42 -7.92 -20.75
CA PRO A 214 4.74 -8.68 -21.96
C PRO A 214 6.20 -9.16 -21.99
N SER A 215 6.46 -10.21 -22.77
CA SER A 215 7.80 -10.78 -22.98
C SER A 215 8.82 -9.72 -23.44
N GLY A 216 10.05 -9.79 -22.92
CA GLY A 216 11.10 -8.80 -23.19
C GLY A 216 11.00 -7.51 -22.36
N SER A 217 10.02 -7.41 -21.45
CA SER A 217 9.97 -6.30 -20.50
C SER A 217 11.13 -6.34 -19.50
N ALA A 218 11.52 -5.17 -19.00
CA ALA A 218 12.60 -4.95 -18.06
C ALA A 218 12.17 -3.96 -16.95
N PRO A 219 12.83 -3.98 -15.77
CA PRO A 219 12.59 -2.99 -14.72
C PRO A 219 12.70 -1.56 -15.24
N GLY A 220 11.69 -0.74 -14.93
CA GLY A 220 11.61 0.66 -15.37
C GLY A 220 10.86 0.89 -16.69
N ASP A 221 10.51 -0.16 -17.45
CA ASP A 221 9.61 0.01 -18.59
C ASP A 221 8.29 0.66 -18.12
N ARG A 222 7.95 1.82 -18.70
CA ARG A 222 6.67 2.48 -18.44
C ARG A 222 5.52 1.77 -19.15
N ILE A 223 4.40 1.68 -18.46
CA ILE A 223 3.13 1.21 -19.00
C ILE A 223 2.29 2.43 -19.34
N THR A 224 1.75 2.44 -20.56
CA THR A 224 0.98 3.55 -21.10
C THR A 224 -0.32 3.06 -21.72
N PHE A 225 -1.26 3.99 -21.92
CA PHE A 225 -2.59 3.70 -22.46
C PHE A 225 -2.75 4.50 -23.75
N LEU A 226 -2.92 3.83 -24.89
CA LEU A 226 -2.97 4.46 -26.21
C LEU A 226 -4.05 5.56 -26.33
N SER A 227 -5.18 5.38 -25.63
CA SER A 227 -6.32 6.31 -25.60
C SER A 227 -6.19 7.43 -24.55
N TYR A 228 -5.20 7.36 -23.66
CA TYR A 228 -4.96 8.33 -22.58
C TYR A 228 -3.49 8.76 -22.56
N PRO A 229 -3.04 9.56 -23.56
CA PRO A 229 -1.69 10.09 -23.61
C PRO A 229 -1.49 11.19 -22.56
N GLY A 230 -0.42 11.10 -21.79
CA GLY A 230 -0.01 12.09 -20.80
C GLY A 230 1.26 11.65 -20.06
N GLU A 231 1.74 12.50 -19.16
CA GLU A 231 2.82 12.18 -18.21
C GLU A 231 2.22 12.03 -16.80
N PRO A 232 2.76 11.12 -15.96
CA PRO A 232 2.20 10.84 -14.64
C PRO A 232 2.48 11.95 -13.61
N ASP A 233 1.63 12.03 -12.59
CA ASP A 233 1.84 12.91 -11.43
C ASP A 233 3.16 12.57 -10.70
N GLY A 234 3.85 13.56 -10.12
CA GLY A 234 5.05 13.31 -9.30
C GLY A 234 4.77 12.58 -7.97
N GLU A 235 3.71 12.97 -7.26
CA GLU A 235 3.09 12.20 -6.15
C GLU A 235 1.56 12.35 -6.26
N LEU A 236 0.84 11.24 -6.24
CA LEU A 236 -0.62 11.19 -6.26
C LEU A 236 -1.19 11.76 -4.95
N SER A 237 -1.91 12.87 -5.06
CA SER A 237 -2.50 13.56 -3.91
C SER A 237 -3.54 12.69 -3.18
N SER A 238 -3.25 12.36 -1.92
CA SER A 238 -4.16 11.59 -1.05
C SER A 238 -5.51 12.29 -0.77
N LYS A 239 -5.63 13.58 -1.11
CA LYS A 239 -6.90 14.32 -1.11
C LYS A 239 -7.75 14.03 -2.34
N GLN A 240 -7.12 13.86 -3.51
CA GLN A 240 -7.82 13.60 -4.78
C GLN A 240 -8.19 12.13 -4.95
N ARG A 241 -7.49 11.20 -4.27
CA ARG A 241 -7.78 9.74 -4.30
C ARG A 241 -7.89 9.17 -5.72
N ILE A 242 -6.96 9.60 -6.58
CA ILE A 242 -6.93 9.30 -8.02
C ILE A 242 -6.95 7.79 -8.27
N TRP A 243 -6.14 7.02 -7.52
CA TRP A 243 -6.12 5.57 -7.60
C TRP A 243 -7.49 4.95 -7.26
N GLU A 244 -8.11 5.39 -6.16
CA GLU A 244 -9.40 4.88 -5.71
C GLU A 244 -10.56 5.26 -6.64
N LEU A 245 -10.45 6.40 -7.35
CA LEU A 245 -11.41 6.82 -8.38
C LEU A 245 -11.26 6.05 -9.70
N LEU A 246 -10.05 5.58 -10.03
CA LEU A 246 -9.76 4.83 -11.26
C LEU A 246 -9.95 3.31 -11.09
N LEU A 247 -9.80 2.77 -9.87
CA LEU A 247 -9.96 1.34 -9.57
C LEU A 247 -11.20 0.67 -10.18
N PRO A 248 -12.42 1.27 -10.19
CA PRO A 248 -13.61 0.64 -10.79
C PRO A 248 -13.51 0.42 -12.30
N ASP A 249 -12.65 1.18 -12.98
CA ASP A 249 -12.42 1.09 -14.43
C ASP A 249 -11.23 0.18 -14.80
N LEU A 250 -10.50 -0.35 -13.81
CA LEU A 250 -9.31 -1.19 -13.99
C LEU A 250 -9.66 -2.68 -13.87
N GLN A 251 -9.62 -3.37 -15.00
CA GLN A 251 -10.11 -4.74 -15.14
C GLN A 251 -9.24 -5.57 -16.10
N VAL A 252 -9.42 -6.88 -16.05
CA VAL A 252 -8.87 -7.84 -17.02
C VAL A 252 -10.00 -8.32 -17.93
N ASP A 253 -9.83 -8.29 -19.24
CA ASP A 253 -10.86 -8.69 -20.21
C ASP A 253 -11.02 -10.23 -20.30
N SER A 254 -11.88 -10.68 -21.23
CA SER A 254 -12.12 -12.10 -21.53
C SER A 254 -10.96 -12.80 -22.23
N LYS A 255 -9.90 -12.07 -22.61
CA LYS A 255 -8.66 -12.56 -23.24
C LYS A 255 -7.46 -12.50 -22.28
N GLY A 256 -7.70 -12.19 -21.01
CA GLY A 256 -6.67 -12.05 -19.99
C GLY A 256 -5.89 -10.73 -20.06
N VAL A 257 -6.33 -9.73 -20.83
CA VAL A 257 -5.63 -8.45 -21.04
C VAL A 257 -6.08 -7.40 -20.02
N ALA A 258 -5.13 -6.83 -19.29
CA ALA A 258 -5.39 -5.71 -18.39
C ALA A 258 -5.73 -4.44 -19.18
N ASN A 259 -6.80 -3.75 -18.78
CA ASN A 259 -7.28 -2.54 -19.43
C ASN A 259 -7.86 -1.52 -18.43
N TYR A 260 -7.77 -0.24 -18.82
CA TYR A 260 -8.50 0.88 -18.23
C TYR A 260 -9.55 1.33 -19.24
N LYS A 261 -10.85 1.22 -18.91
CA LYS A 261 -11.96 1.57 -19.82
C LYS A 261 -11.85 0.93 -21.22
N GLY A 262 -11.36 -0.32 -21.31
CA GLY A 262 -11.11 -1.03 -22.57
C GLY A 262 -9.79 -0.67 -23.29
N CYS A 263 -9.07 0.36 -22.84
CA CYS A 263 -7.73 0.67 -23.33
C CYS A 263 -6.68 -0.21 -22.63
N GLY A 264 -5.93 -1.02 -23.38
CA GLY A 264 -4.98 -1.97 -22.82
C GLY A 264 -3.78 -1.32 -22.11
N PHE A 265 -3.27 -1.99 -21.09
CA PHE A 265 -1.98 -1.67 -20.44
C PHE A 265 -0.84 -2.01 -21.42
N GLU A 266 -0.25 -1.03 -22.10
CA GLU A 266 0.80 -1.25 -23.11
C GLU A 266 2.19 -0.91 -22.59
N VAL A 267 3.15 -1.84 -22.70
CA VAL A 267 4.58 -1.53 -22.70
C VAL A 267 5.02 -1.30 -24.15
N LYS A 268 5.37 -0.06 -24.48
CA LYS A 268 5.60 0.40 -25.86
C LYS A 268 6.59 -0.49 -26.61
N GLY A 269 6.15 -1.01 -27.75
CA GLY A 269 6.97 -1.88 -28.62
C GLY A 269 7.21 -3.31 -28.08
N LYS A 270 6.65 -3.67 -26.91
CA LYS A 270 6.77 -5.01 -26.31
C LYS A 270 5.42 -5.74 -26.21
N GLY A 271 4.32 -4.99 -26.02
CA GLY A 271 2.95 -5.51 -26.09
C GLY A 271 2.10 -5.15 -24.89
N LEU A 272 1.11 -5.99 -24.58
CA LEU A 272 0.10 -5.74 -23.54
C LEU A 272 0.33 -6.59 -22.29
N CYS A 273 0.13 -6.00 -21.11
CA CYS A 273 0.15 -6.70 -19.82
C CYS A 273 -1.08 -7.61 -19.67
N ARG A 274 -0.90 -8.77 -19.03
CA ARG A 274 -1.91 -9.84 -18.92
C ARG A 274 -1.95 -10.50 -17.55
N ALA A 275 -3.11 -11.02 -17.17
CA ALA A 275 -3.21 -12.01 -16.11
C ALA A 275 -2.65 -13.37 -16.59
N PRO A 276 -1.95 -14.14 -15.73
CA PRO A 276 -1.47 -15.48 -16.06
C PRO A 276 -2.58 -16.49 -16.41
N SER A 277 -3.68 -16.51 -15.64
CA SER A 277 -4.84 -17.40 -15.90
C SER A 277 -6.20 -16.73 -15.73
N LEU A 278 -6.29 -15.65 -14.94
CA LEU A 278 -7.59 -14.98 -14.69
C LEU A 278 -8.12 -14.21 -15.92
N THR A 279 -9.44 -14.18 -16.06
CA THR A 279 -10.16 -13.37 -17.06
C THR A 279 -11.38 -12.72 -16.42
N ASN A 280 -11.88 -11.62 -17.00
CA ASN A 280 -13.08 -10.91 -16.53
C ASN A 280 -13.02 -10.53 -15.02
N CYS A 281 -11.83 -10.11 -14.53
CA CYS A 281 -11.57 -9.90 -13.11
C CYS A 281 -11.08 -8.47 -12.80
N THR A 282 -11.13 -8.07 -11.53
CA THR A 282 -10.68 -6.72 -11.09
C THR A 282 -9.16 -6.61 -10.99
N ILE A 283 -8.61 -5.39 -11.12
CA ILE A 283 -7.21 -5.09 -10.79
C ILE A 283 -7.19 -4.30 -9.46
N ARG A 284 -6.20 -4.54 -8.59
CA ARG A 284 -6.09 -3.95 -7.24
C ARG A 284 -4.65 -3.66 -6.81
#